data_AF-A0A0C3PMW4-F1
#
_entry.id   AF-A0A0C3PMW4-F1
#
_cell.length_a   1.000
_cell.length_b   1.000
_cell.length_c   1.000
_cell.angle_alpha   90.00
_cell.angle_beta   90.00
_cell.angle_gamma   90.00
#
_symmetry.space_group_name_H-M   'P 1'
#
loop_
_entity.id
_entity.type
_entity.pdbx_description
1 polymer ?
#
loop_
_entity_poly.entity_id
_entity_poly.type
_entity_poly.pdbx_seq_one_letter_code
_entity_poly.pdbx_strand_id
1 'polypeptide(L)'
;MKADARALAKGDDVVLAFLPDEGVGLFTIQWQMAFTAKMEPVYPLATWGVELVGDGEEAPTYATWILGRESPPSLFLTRLRATPETFPKLLRKIMEAARIQGVAAVDTWNIPDQFKEAALELGGETYERETQLPVAKWYGPEPSENIVWAFNERFSWI
;
A
#
# COMPACT_ATOMS: atom_id res chain seq x y z
N MET A 1 -11.83 3.37 -7.76
CA MET A 1 -10.53 4.06 -7.92
C MET A 1 -10.66 5.56 -8.21
N LYS A 2 -11.22 6.01 -9.35
CA LYS A 2 -11.37 7.46 -9.60
C LYS A 2 -12.21 8.18 -8.53
N ALA A 3 -13.27 7.54 -8.05
CA ALA A 3 -14.09 8.07 -6.95
C ALA A 3 -13.31 8.14 -5.63
N ASP A 4 -12.54 7.10 -5.32
CA ASP A 4 -11.71 7.04 -4.11
C ASP A 4 -10.58 8.08 -4.13
N ALA A 5 -9.91 8.25 -5.27
CA ALA A 5 -8.89 9.29 -5.45
C ALA A 5 -9.49 10.70 -5.33
N ARG A 6 -10.70 10.93 -5.88
CA ARG A 6 -11.42 12.20 -5.70
C ARG A 6 -11.79 12.47 -4.24
N ALA A 7 -12.12 11.44 -3.47
CA ALA A 7 -12.44 11.58 -2.05
C ALA A 7 -11.23 11.98 -1.20
N LEU A 8 -10.00 11.78 -1.70
CA LEU A 8 -8.78 12.20 -1.03
C LEU A 8 -8.44 13.69 -1.27
N ALA A 9 -8.93 14.30 -2.35
CA ALA A 9 -8.65 15.68 -2.69
C ALA A 9 -9.39 16.64 -1.74
N LYS A 10 -8.68 17.60 -1.14
CA LYS A 10 -9.28 18.69 -0.37
C LYS A 10 -8.89 20.05 -0.98
N GLY A 11 -9.88 20.88 -1.30
CA GLY A 11 -9.61 22.21 -1.86
C GLY A 11 -8.85 22.14 -3.19
N ASP A 12 -7.64 22.69 -3.20
CA ASP A 12 -6.77 22.80 -4.39
C ASP A 12 -5.79 21.61 -4.55
N ASP A 13 -6.03 20.49 -3.85
CA ASP A 13 -5.16 19.31 -3.89
C ASP A 13 -5.14 18.64 -5.27
N VAL A 14 -3.93 18.27 -5.72
CA VAL A 14 -3.70 17.41 -6.88
C VAL A 14 -3.46 15.99 -6.37
N VAL A 15 -4.39 15.08 -6.68
CA VAL A 15 -4.28 13.67 -6.29
C VAL A 15 -3.68 12.83 -7.41
N LEU A 16 -2.60 12.10 -7.10
CA LEU A 16 -1.91 11.22 -8.03
C LEU A 16 -2.08 9.76 -7.64
N ALA A 17 -2.33 8.91 -8.63
CA ALA A 17 -2.42 7.46 -8.51
C ALA A 17 -1.94 6.78 -9.80
N PHE A 18 -1.21 5.67 -9.69
CA PHE A 18 -0.98 4.71 -10.75
C PHE A 18 -2.17 3.76 -10.92
N LEU A 19 -2.38 3.32 -12.16
CA LEU A 19 -3.38 2.29 -12.45
C LEU A 19 -3.02 0.96 -11.74
N PRO A 20 -4.03 0.19 -11.30
CA PRO A 20 -3.84 -1.10 -10.63
C PRO A 20 -3.40 -2.19 -11.57
N ASP A 21 -3.70 -2.00 -12.85
CA ASP A 21 -3.39 -2.86 -13.96
C ASP A 21 -2.29 -2.25 -14.82
N GLU A 22 -1.47 -3.14 -15.37
CA GLU A 22 -0.36 -2.77 -16.26
C GLU A 22 0.65 -1.82 -15.59
N GLY A 23 1.66 -1.36 -16.34
CA GLY A 23 2.64 -0.37 -15.88
C GLY A 23 3.26 -0.65 -14.49
N VAL A 24 3.03 0.27 -13.54
CA VAL A 24 3.63 0.26 -12.19
C VAL A 24 3.06 -0.84 -11.28
N GLY A 25 1.75 -1.12 -11.39
CA GLY A 25 1.10 -2.19 -10.64
C GLY A 25 1.64 -3.57 -11.02
N LEU A 26 1.82 -3.83 -12.32
CA LEU A 26 2.44 -5.09 -12.77
C LEU A 26 3.93 -5.13 -12.44
N PHE A 27 4.63 -4.00 -12.58
CA PHE A 27 6.06 -3.96 -12.29
C PHE A 27 6.38 -4.25 -10.81
N THR A 28 5.60 -3.74 -9.85
CA THR A 28 5.81 -4.07 -8.42
C THR A 28 5.75 -5.57 -8.16
N ILE A 29 4.80 -6.27 -8.80
CA ILE A 29 4.66 -7.71 -8.71
C ILE A 29 5.85 -8.41 -9.39
N GLN A 30 6.28 -7.94 -10.57
CA GLN A 30 7.41 -8.51 -11.29
C GLN A 30 8.75 -8.30 -10.57
N TRP A 31 8.94 -7.14 -9.94
CA TRP A 31 10.14 -6.80 -9.19
C TRP A 31 10.35 -7.69 -7.96
N GLN A 32 9.28 -8.30 -7.48
CA GLN A 32 9.30 -9.26 -6.38
C GLN A 32 9.75 -10.66 -6.82
N MET A 33 9.65 -10.98 -8.11
CA MET A 33 9.90 -12.32 -8.61
C MET A 33 11.39 -12.67 -8.49
N ALA A 34 11.67 -13.80 -7.86
CA ALA A 34 12.95 -14.47 -7.97
C ALA A 34 12.91 -15.47 -9.13
N PHE A 35 14.08 -15.93 -9.58
CA PHE A 35 14.18 -16.96 -10.60
C PHE A 35 14.87 -18.19 -10.02
N THR A 36 14.34 -19.37 -10.33
CA THR A 36 15.05 -20.63 -10.06
C THR A 36 16.31 -20.72 -10.92
N ALA A 37 17.18 -21.70 -10.65
CA ALA A 37 18.33 -21.99 -11.51
C ALA A 37 17.93 -22.34 -12.97
N LYS A 38 16.65 -22.66 -13.22
CA LYS A 38 16.10 -22.92 -14.56
C LYS A 38 15.41 -21.71 -15.19
N MET A 39 15.57 -20.53 -14.60
CA MET A 39 14.89 -19.29 -15.03
C MET A 39 13.36 -19.35 -14.92
N GLU A 40 12.84 -20.19 -14.03
CA GLU A 40 11.40 -20.23 -13.74
C GLU A 40 11.07 -19.16 -12.70
N PRO A 41 9.99 -18.39 -12.89
CA PRO A 41 9.61 -17.35 -11.93
C PRO A 41 9.07 -17.94 -10.63
N VAL A 42 9.50 -17.39 -9.50
CA VAL A 42 9.02 -17.72 -8.16
C VAL A 42 8.57 -16.45 -7.45
N TYR A 43 7.32 -16.42 -7.03
CA TYR A 43 6.81 -15.36 -6.19
C TYR A 43 7.27 -15.56 -4.75
N PRO A 44 7.71 -14.48 -4.06
CA PRO A 44 8.25 -14.60 -2.71
C PRO A 44 7.18 -14.95 -1.68
N LEU A 45 5.90 -14.65 -1.98
CA LEU A 45 4.77 -14.85 -1.10
C LEU A 45 3.65 -15.62 -1.81
N ALA A 46 2.99 -16.53 -1.09
CA ALA A 46 1.80 -17.24 -1.59
C ALA A 46 0.54 -16.35 -1.60
N THR A 47 0.54 -15.25 -0.85
CA THR A 47 -0.58 -14.30 -0.75
C THR A 47 -0.04 -12.87 -0.83
N TRP A 48 -0.66 -12.05 -1.67
CA TRP A 48 -0.28 -10.66 -1.95
C TRP A 48 -1.35 -9.65 -1.52
N GLY A 49 -2.43 -10.11 -0.89
CA GLY A 49 -3.52 -9.26 -0.45
C GLY A 49 -4.58 -10.00 0.36
N VAL A 50 -5.43 -9.23 1.02
CA VAL A 50 -6.67 -9.71 1.66
C VAL A 50 -7.83 -8.81 1.28
N GLU A 51 -9.02 -9.41 1.24
CA GLU A 51 -10.29 -8.73 1.05
C GLU A 51 -11.26 -9.16 2.16
N LEU A 52 -12.01 -8.22 2.72
CA LEU A 52 -13.14 -8.52 3.58
C LEU A 52 -14.38 -8.70 2.70
N VAL A 53 -14.86 -9.93 2.59
CA VAL A 53 -16.11 -10.21 1.88
C VAL A 53 -17.27 -9.84 2.80
N GLY A 54 -17.98 -8.77 2.46
CA GLY A 54 -19.20 -8.32 3.13
C GLY A 54 -20.40 -8.37 2.20
N ASP A 55 -21.54 -8.84 2.69
CA ASP A 55 -22.81 -8.78 1.95
C ASP A 55 -23.29 -7.32 1.90
N GLY A 56 -23.20 -6.68 0.73
CA GLY A 56 -23.85 -5.39 0.47
C GLY A 56 -22.99 -4.12 0.61
N GLU A 57 -21.66 -4.20 0.70
CA GLU A 57 -20.82 -3.00 0.58
C GLU A 57 -20.79 -2.50 -0.88
N GLU A 58 -21.00 -1.20 -1.11
CA GLU A 58 -20.88 -0.57 -2.45
C GLU A 58 -19.44 -0.65 -3.00
N ALA A 59 -18.47 -0.96 -2.14
CA ALA A 59 -17.04 -0.90 -2.42
C ALA A 59 -16.31 -1.99 -1.62
N PRO A 60 -15.41 -2.79 -2.25
CA PRO A 60 -14.64 -3.79 -1.52
C PRO A 60 -13.69 -3.15 -0.50
N THR A 61 -13.66 -3.72 0.71
CA THR A 61 -12.61 -3.45 1.71
C THR A 61 -11.45 -4.42 1.49
N TYR A 62 -10.27 -3.91 1.13
CA TYR A 62 -9.11 -4.75 0.81
C TYR A 62 -7.78 -4.05 1.06
N ALA A 63 -6.72 -4.86 1.13
CA ALA A 63 -5.35 -4.39 1.07
C ALA A 63 -4.50 -5.34 0.22
N THR A 64 -3.51 -4.77 -0.47
CA THR A 64 -2.49 -5.52 -1.20
C THR A 64 -1.11 -5.10 -0.73
N TRP A 65 -0.13 -5.97 -0.87
CA TRP A 65 1.24 -5.71 -0.44
C TRP A 65 2.29 -6.37 -1.32
N ILE A 66 3.51 -5.94 -1.09
CA ILE A 66 4.74 -6.55 -1.58
C ILE A 66 5.65 -6.85 -0.39
N LEU A 67 6.55 -7.82 -0.53
CA LEU A 67 7.59 -8.09 0.48
C LEU A 67 8.71 -7.05 0.38
N GLY A 68 8.87 -6.23 1.41
CA GLY A 68 10.01 -5.34 1.55
C GLY A 68 11.32 -6.13 1.57
N ARG A 69 12.33 -5.63 0.84
CA ARG A 69 13.68 -6.24 0.80
C ARG A 69 14.57 -5.83 1.99
N GLU A 70 13.99 -5.16 2.97
CA GLU A 70 14.70 -4.64 4.13
C GLU A 70 14.99 -5.78 5.11
N SER A 71 15.91 -5.57 6.05
CA SER A 71 16.22 -6.54 7.09
C SER A 71 15.87 -5.93 8.46
N PRO A 72 14.89 -6.47 9.19
CA PRO A 72 14.02 -7.60 8.83
C PRO A 72 13.01 -7.26 7.72
N PRO A 73 12.52 -8.26 6.95
CA PRO A 73 11.54 -8.02 5.90
C PRO A 73 10.18 -7.60 6.49
N SER A 74 9.47 -6.75 5.77
CA SER A 74 8.13 -6.25 6.11
C SER A 74 7.14 -6.44 4.97
N LEU A 75 5.85 -6.56 5.26
CA LEU A 75 4.81 -6.47 4.24
C LEU A 75 4.53 -5.00 3.97
N PHE A 76 4.88 -4.54 2.79
CA PHE A 76 4.70 -3.16 2.38
C PHE A 76 3.38 -3.00 1.63
N LEU A 77 2.40 -2.34 2.25
CA LEU A 77 1.06 -2.18 1.67
C LEU A 77 1.12 -1.31 0.43
N THR A 78 0.81 -1.87 -0.74
CA THR A 78 0.78 -1.14 -2.00
C THR A 78 -0.58 -0.57 -2.34
N ARG A 79 -1.64 -1.06 -1.69
CA ARG A 79 -2.99 -0.50 -1.78
C ARG A 79 -3.72 -0.78 -0.47
N LEU A 80 -4.51 0.18 -0.04
CA LEU A 80 -5.37 0.07 1.13
C LEU A 80 -6.70 0.75 0.82
N ARG A 81 -7.79 0.01 0.96
CA ARG A 81 -9.15 0.55 0.87
C ARG A 81 -9.99 0.00 2.03
N ALA A 82 -10.46 0.90 2.86
CA ALA A 82 -11.29 0.59 4.02
C ALA A 82 -12.10 1.83 4.42
N THR A 83 -13.08 1.64 5.29
CA THR A 83 -13.71 2.72 6.06
C THR A 83 -13.16 2.68 7.49
N PRO A 84 -13.39 3.71 8.33
CA PRO A 84 -12.99 3.67 9.73
C PRO A 84 -13.53 2.44 10.48
N GLU A 85 -14.72 1.95 10.09
CA GLU A 85 -15.38 0.79 10.68
C GLU A 85 -14.75 -0.54 10.22
N THR A 86 -14.32 -0.63 8.97
CA THR A 86 -13.76 -1.87 8.40
C THR A 86 -12.25 -1.97 8.54
N PHE A 87 -11.55 -0.83 8.68
CA PHE A 87 -10.10 -0.75 8.76
C PHE A 87 -9.50 -1.59 9.92
N PRO A 88 -10.01 -1.56 11.16
CA PRO A 88 -9.48 -2.41 12.23
C PRO A 88 -9.60 -3.91 11.93
N LYS A 89 -10.67 -4.32 11.26
CA LYS A 89 -10.88 -5.73 10.85
C LYS A 89 -9.91 -6.12 9.74
N LEU A 90 -9.72 -5.24 8.77
CA LEU A 90 -8.77 -5.42 7.68
C LEU A 90 -7.33 -5.51 8.21
N LEU A 91 -6.94 -4.60 9.12
CA LEU A 91 -5.60 -4.58 9.69
C LEU A 91 -5.27 -5.87 10.45
N ARG A 92 -6.24 -6.43 11.19
CA ARG A 92 -6.09 -7.77 11.80
C ARG A 92 -5.86 -8.88 10.78
N LYS A 93 -6.55 -8.84 9.63
CA LYS A 93 -6.34 -9.82 8.54
C LYS A 93 -4.98 -9.68 7.88
N ILE A 94 -4.49 -8.46 7.72
CA ILE A 94 -3.14 -8.19 7.21
C ILE A 94 -2.09 -8.75 8.17
N MET A 95 -2.21 -8.47 9.48
CA MET A 95 -1.29 -9.01 10.50
C MET A 95 -1.33 -10.53 10.57
N GLU A 96 -2.51 -11.15 10.44
CA GLU A 96 -2.66 -12.60 10.33
C GLU A 96 -1.88 -13.15 9.12
N ALA A 97 -2.02 -12.50 7.95
CA ALA A 97 -1.29 -12.88 6.74
C ALA A 97 0.23 -12.73 6.90
N ALA A 98 0.70 -11.63 7.51
CA ALA A 98 2.12 -11.41 7.82
C ALA A 98 2.68 -12.53 8.70
N ARG A 99 1.95 -12.90 9.76
CA ARG A 99 2.35 -13.98 10.68
C ARG A 99 2.44 -15.33 9.98
N ILE A 100 1.46 -15.67 9.12
CA ILE A 100 1.47 -16.91 8.34
C ILE A 100 2.69 -16.97 7.41
N GLN A 101 3.09 -15.82 6.88
CA GLN A 101 4.24 -15.68 5.98
C GLN A 101 5.58 -15.51 6.70
N GLY A 102 5.60 -15.51 8.04
CA GLY A 102 6.82 -15.34 8.83
C GLY A 102 7.42 -13.93 8.74
N VAL A 103 6.61 -12.93 8.39
CA VAL A 103 7.04 -11.53 8.24
C VAL A 103 6.73 -10.78 9.53
N ALA A 104 7.72 -10.07 10.07
CA ALA A 104 7.65 -9.48 11.42
C ALA A 104 6.94 -8.12 11.47
N ALA A 105 6.88 -7.41 10.34
CA ALA A 105 6.38 -6.05 10.29
C ALA A 105 5.46 -5.83 9.08
N VAL A 106 4.57 -4.84 9.21
CA VAL A 106 3.72 -4.34 8.13
C VAL A 106 3.97 -2.84 8.01
N ASP A 107 4.38 -2.39 6.85
CA ASP A 107 4.67 -0.99 6.55
C ASP A 107 3.63 -0.43 5.59
N THR A 108 3.28 0.84 5.77
CA THR A 108 2.42 1.58 4.85
C THR A 108 2.77 3.05 4.94
N TRP A 109 2.75 3.77 3.81
CA TRP A 109 2.92 5.22 3.86
C TRP A 109 1.57 5.91 3.98
N ASN A 110 1.58 7.06 4.66
CA ASN A 110 0.54 8.09 4.61
C ASN A 110 -0.88 7.53 4.69
N ILE A 111 -1.15 6.68 5.70
CA ILE A 111 -2.53 6.29 5.96
C ILE A 111 -3.37 7.54 6.28
N PRO A 112 -4.62 7.62 5.79
CA PRO A 112 -5.55 8.69 6.15
C PRO A 112 -5.64 8.89 7.67
N ASP A 113 -5.77 10.14 8.12
CA ASP A 113 -5.78 10.48 9.56
C ASP A 113 -6.83 9.68 10.35
N GLN A 114 -7.99 9.43 9.73
CA GLN A 114 -9.08 8.64 10.30
C GLN A 114 -8.72 7.18 10.61
N PHE A 115 -7.59 6.66 10.12
CA PHE A 115 -7.10 5.31 10.38
C PHE A 115 -5.97 5.27 11.41
N LYS A 116 -5.37 6.42 11.76
CA LYS A 116 -4.19 6.48 12.64
C LYS A 116 -4.48 5.94 14.03
N GLU A 117 -5.61 6.35 14.63
CA GLU A 117 -6.01 5.89 15.97
C GLU A 117 -6.14 4.37 16.03
N ALA A 118 -6.88 3.77 15.09
CA ALA A 118 -7.02 2.32 14.98
C ALA A 118 -5.69 1.60 14.74
N ALA A 119 -4.76 2.20 13.98
CA ALA A 119 -3.42 1.65 13.79
C ALA A 119 -2.61 1.67 15.09
N LEU A 120 -2.62 2.80 15.82
CA LEU A 120 -1.95 2.96 17.12
C LEU A 120 -2.49 1.97 18.17
N GLU A 121 -3.81 1.79 18.26
CA GLU A 121 -4.43 0.81 19.17
C GLU A 121 -3.97 -0.63 18.90
N LEU A 122 -3.59 -0.93 17.66
CA LEU A 122 -3.09 -2.23 17.24
C LEU A 122 -1.54 -2.31 17.25
N GLY A 123 -0.88 -1.35 17.91
CA GLY A 123 0.58 -1.33 18.08
C GLY A 123 1.33 -0.70 16.90
N GLY A 124 0.64 0.04 16.04
CA GLY A 124 1.26 0.79 14.95
C GLY A 124 2.03 2.01 15.47
N GLU A 125 3.14 2.31 14.81
CA GLU A 125 3.97 3.48 15.08
C GLU A 125 4.12 4.31 13.81
N THR A 126 4.32 5.62 13.96
CA THR A 126 4.64 6.53 12.84
C THR A 126 6.08 6.99 12.99
N TYR A 127 6.87 6.82 11.94
CA TYR A 127 8.26 7.26 11.90
C TYR A 127 8.56 7.89 10.53
N GLU A 128 9.56 8.77 10.50
CA GLU A 128 10.12 9.27 9.25
C GLU A 128 11.04 8.20 8.66
N ARG A 129 10.80 7.82 7.40
CA ARG A 129 11.58 6.78 6.72
C ARG A 129 12.64 7.43 5.84
N GLU A 130 13.91 7.16 6.15
CA GLU A 130 15.07 7.75 5.48
C GLU A 130 15.53 6.96 4.24
N THR A 131 15.04 5.72 4.07
CA THR A 131 15.42 4.79 3.01
C THR A 131 14.24 4.45 2.11
N GLN A 132 14.51 4.26 0.82
CA GLN A 132 13.51 4.11 -0.25
C GLN A 132 12.67 5.38 -0.45
N LEU A 133 13.27 6.38 -1.08
CA LEU A 133 12.53 7.55 -1.56
C LEU A 133 11.87 7.22 -2.91
N PRO A 134 10.54 7.24 -2.98
CA PRO A 134 9.83 7.16 -4.24
C PRO A 134 9.95 8.48 -5.00
N VAL A 135 10.29 8.42 -6.28
CA VAL A 135 10.51 9.60 -7.11
C VAL A 135 9.47 9.64 -8.23
N ALA A 136 8.38 10.35 -7.93
CA ALA A 136 7.63 11.03 -8.95
C ALA A 136 7.85 12.53 -8.76
N LYS A 137 8.38 13.18 -9.79
CA LYS A 137 8.70 14.60 -9.75
C LYS A 137 7.57 15.39 -10.41
N TRP A 138 6.83 16.14 -9.60
CA TRP A 138 5.83 17.09 -10.06
C TRP A 138 6.53 18.36 -10.57
N TYR A 139 6.12 18.82 -11.75
CA TYR A 139 6.56 20.09 -12.34
C TYR A 139 5.37 21.03 -12.59
N GLY A 140 4.20 20.72 -12.03
CA GLY A 140 3.05 21.62 -12.11
C GLY A 140 3.22 22.84 -11.21
N PRO A 141 2.41 23.88 -11.42
CA PRO A 141 2.49 25.14 -10.67
C PRO A 141 2.10 24.99 -9.18
N GLU A 142 1.45 23.90 -8.79
CA GLU A 142 0.93 23.65 -7.45
C GLU A 142 2.07 23.39 -6.45
N PRO A 143 2.01 24.00 -5.25
CA PRO A 143 2.95 23.72 -4.16
C PRO A 143 3.01 22.23 -3.80
N SER A 144 4.17 21.77 -3.35
CA SER A 144 4.37 20.35 -3.00
C SER A 144 3.45 19.86 -1.89
N GLU A 145 3.06 20.74 -0.95
CA GLU A 145 2.11 20.42 0.11
C GLU A 145 0.69 20.08 -0.39
N ASN A 146 0.33 20.55 -1.59
CA ASN A 146 -0.97 20.31 -2.21
C ASN A 146 -0.96 19.05 -3.10
N ILE A 147 0.14 18.28 -3.12
CA ILE A 147 0.24 17.04 -3.89
C ILE A 147 -0.04 15.86 -2.97
N VAL A 148 -1.19 15.22 -3.20
CA VAL A 148 -1.64 14.09 -2.39
C VAL A 148 -1.45 12.79 -3.17
N TRP A 149 -0.64 11.88 -2.63
CA TRP A 149 -0.45 10.55 -3.21
C TRP A 149 -1.51 9.59 -2.69
N ALA A 150 -2.27 8.99 -3.60
CA ALA A 150 -3.22 7.95 -3.24
C ALA A 150 -2.52 6.59 -3.12
N PHE A 151 -3.11 5.71 -2.31
CA PHE A 151 -2.80 4.27 -2.27
C PHE A 151 -1.34 3.86 -2.03
N ASN A 152 -0.49 4.70 -1.42
CA ASN A 152 0.94 4.37 -1.24
C ASN A 152 1.69 4.05 -2.56
N GLU A 153 1.24 4.64 -3.66
CA GLU A 153 1.72 4.37 -5.02
C GLU A 153 2.90 5.23 -5.40
N ARG A 154 4.00 4.98 -4.71
CA ARG A 154 5.18 5.83 -4.72
C ARG A 154 6.30 5.03 -5.40
N PHE A 155 6.75 5.45 -6.60
CA PHE A 155 7.62 4.64 -7.47
C PHE A 155 8.97 5.28 -7.83
N SER A 156 10.02 4.48 -8.05
CA SER A 156 11.35 4.92 -8.52
C SER A 156 11.97 3.94 -9.52
N TRP A 157 12.68 4.47 -10.52
CA TRP A 157 13.65 3.74 -11.34
C TRP A 157 14.95 4.54 -11.40
N ILE A 158 16.08 3.82 -11.48
CA ILE A 158 17.45 4.35 -11.60
C ILE A 158 17.58 5.17 -12.88
#